data_AF-A0A1I0IR56-F1
#
_entry.id   AF-A0A1I0IR56-F1
#
_cell.length_a   1.000
_cell.length_b   1.000
_cell.length_c   1.000
_cell.angle_alpha   90.00
_cell.angle_beta   90.00
_cell.angle_gamma   90.00
#
_symmetry.space_group_name_H-M   'P 1'
#
loop_
_entity.id
_entity.type
_entity.pdbx_description
1 polymer ?
#
loop_
_entity_poly.entity_id
_entity_poly.type
_entity_poly.pdbx_seq_one_letter_code
_entity_poly.pdbx_strand_id
1 'polypeptide(L)'
;MSIWKRRLVQSVRLVTVTIAIATLLLLSPAGKLFDDGLTAHFRAMNERRLAHRLSWLDGIEIKLLYNTIATAGHVISPEAAQIVAHYLNGGGKPLWLDASYLKTSPVVLKCLKTLKPGQSRQFAVKFQREDSRLTYAFNPFSLRRERHSVLLFQYIEFKNDRETFTKLSYFPGRGFLLPDGLIRATRPTPFWAYAKWSI
;
A
#
# COMPACT_ATOMS: atom_id res chain seq x y z
N MET A 1 21.85 -39.52 -11.45
CA MET A 1 21.14 -38.22 -11.46
C MET A 1 21.35 -37.54 -12.82
N SER A 2 20.27 -37.28 -13.58
CA SER A 2 20.36 -36.74 -14.96
C SER A 2 20.97 -35.33 -15.01
N ILE A 3 21.59 -34.97 -16.13
CA ILE A 3 22.24 -33.67 -16.37
C ILE A 3 21.25 -32.51 -16.13
N TRP A 4 19.99 -32.69 -16.51
CA TRP A 4 18.89 -31.76 -16.27
C TRP A 4 18.61 -31.50 -14.79
N LYS A 5 18.63 -32.54 -13.95
CA LYS A 5 18.48 -32.38 -12.49
C LYS A 5 19.65 -31.61 -11.87
N ARG A 6 20.88 -31.81 -12.35
CA ARG A 6 22.06 -31.05 -11.87
C ARG A 6 21.98 -29.57 -12.25
N ARG A 7 21.61 -29.26 -13.50
CA ARG A 7 21.44 -27.87 -13.97
C ARG A 7 20.33 -27.15 -13.21
N LEU A 8 19.18 -27.80 -13.01
CA LEU A 8 18.08 -27.22 -12.23
C LEU A 8 18.51 -26.92 -10.78
N VAL A 9 19.19 -27.85 -10.12
CA VAL A 9 19.69 -27.65 -8.74
C VAL A 9 20.73 -26.52 -8.69
N GLN A 10 21.61 -26.40 -9.68
CA GLN A 10 22.57 -25.30 -9.76
C GLN A 10 21.89 -23.94 -9.97
N SER A 11 20.90 -23.85 -10.86
CA SER A 11 20.12 -22.63 -11.08
C SER A 11 19.34 -22.21 -9.83
N VAL A 12 18.68 -23.16 -9.16
CA VAL A 12 17.98 -22.88 -7.89
C VAL A 12 18.96 -22.37 -6.84
N ARG A 13 20.12 -23.02 -6.66
CA ARG A 13 21.14 -22.58 -5.71
C ARG A 13 21.65 -21.17 -6.03
N LEU A 14 21.91 -20.87 -7.29
CA LEU A 14 22.37 -19.54 -7.71
C LEU A 14 21.33 -18.47 -7.35
N VAL A 15 20.06 -18.70 -7.71
CA VAL A 15 18.96 -17.78 -7.38
C VAL A 15 18.83 -17.59 -5.88
N THR A 16 18.88 -18.67 -5.09
CA THR A 16 18.81 -18.58 -3.62
C THR A 16 19.98 -17.79 -3.04
N VAL A 17 21.21 -18.01 -3.52
CA VAL A 17 22.40 -17.26 -3.09
C VAL A 17 22.28 -15.78 -3.45
N THR A 18 21.82 -15.46 -4.67
CA THR A 18 21.60 -14.07 -5.09
C THR A 18 20.55 -13.37 -4.23
N ILE A 19 19.42 -14.03 -3.95
CA ILE A 19 18.37 -13.49 -3.07
C ILE A 19 18.91 -13.30 -1.66
N ALA A 20 19.70 -14.25 -1.13
CA ALA A 20 20.30 -14.14 0.19
C ALA A 20 21.28 -12.96 0.27
N ILE A 21 22.16 -12.78 -0.72
CA ILE A 21 23.10 -11.65 -0.78
C ILE A 21 22.33 -10.33 -0.88
N ALA A 22 21.33 -10.23 -1.76
CA ALA A 22 20.51 -9.03 -1.89
C ALA A 22 19.79 -8.70 -0.57
N THR A 23 19.24 -9.71 0.11
CA THR A 23 18.58 -9.56 1.41
C THR A 23 19.56 -9.06 2.47
N LEU A 24 20.76 -9.65 2.54
CA LEU A 24 21.81 -9.22 3.47
C LEU A 24 22.25 -7.77 3.21
N LEU A 25 22.40 -7.39 1.94
CA LEU A 25 22.71 -6.01 1.56
C LEU A 25 21.61 -5.04 2.01
N LEU A 26 20.34 -5.39 1.79
CA LEU A 26 19.19 -4.59 2.22
C LEU A 26 19.06 -4.48 3.76
N LEU A 27 19.51 -5.49 4.50
CA LEU A 27 19.53 -5.48 5.97
C LEU A 27 20.76 -4.72 6.53
N SER A 28 21.82 -4.55 5.76
CA SER A 28 23.05 -3.86 6.15
C SER A 28 22.91 -2.33 6.20
N PRO A 29 23.91 -1.57 6.71
CA PRO A 29 23.93 -0.11 6.61
C PRO A 29 23.79 0.41 5.17
N ALA A 30 24.31 -0.32 4.17
CA ALA A 30 24.13 0.04 2.76
C ALA A 30 22.66 0.03 2.34
N GLY A 31 21.85 -0.87 2.91
CA GLY A 31 20.39 -0.86 2.72
C GLY A 31 19.72 0.42 3.23
N LYS A 32 20.30 1.08 4.24
CA LYS A 32 19.78 2.37 4.73
C LYS A 32 20.06 3.48 3.71
N LEU A 33 21.27 3.50 3.16
CA LEU A 33 21.63 4.45 2.11
C LEU A 33 20.76 4.26 0.86
N PHE A 34 20.40 3.01 0.56
CA PHE A 34 19.44 2.69 -0.49
C PHE A 34 18.03 3.23 -0.17
N ASP A 35 17.50 3.00 1.03
CA ASP A 35 16.20 3.54 1.49
C ASP A 35 16.15 5.08 1.42
N ASP A 36 17.22 5.74 1.89
CA ASP A 36 17.36 7.19 1.89
C ASP A 36 17.47 7.73 0.45
N GLY A 37 18.22 7.02 -0.42
CA GLY A 37 18.35 7.34 -1.83
C GLY A 37 17.01 7.23 -2.59
N LEU A 38 16.26 6.16 -2.39
CA LEU A 38 14.91 6.00 -2.95
C LEU A 38 13.97 7.10 -2.46
N THR A 39 14.00 7.39 -1.16
CA THR A 39 13.19 8.46 -0.56
C THR A 39 13.51 9.82 -1.18
N ALA A 40 14.79 10.15 -1.33
CA ALA A 40 15.23 11.40 -1.94
C ALA A 40 14.83 11.49 -3.42
N HIS A 41 14.99 10.40 -4.17
CA HIS A 41 14.59 10.30 -5.57
C HIS A 41 13.10 10.56 -5.77
N PHE A 42 12.23 9.84 -5.05
CA PHE A 42 10.79 10.01 -5.19
C PHE A 42 10.31 11.37 -4.67
N ARG A 43 10.95 11.93 -3.64
CA ARG A 43 10.69 13.31 -3.20
C ARG A 43 11.00 14.30 -4.33
N ALA A 44 12.18 14.22 -4.93
CA ALA A 44 12.56 15.09 -6.05
C ALA A 44 11.62 14.92 -7.26
N MET A 45 11.17 13.70 -7.53
CA MET A 45 10.19 13.42 -8.57
C MET A 45 8.82 14.04 -8.25
N ASN A 46 8.34 13.98 -7.01
CA ASN A 46 7.10 14.64 -6.61
C ASN A 46 7.20 16.17 -6.70
N GLU A 47 8.37 16.74 -6.42
CA GLU A 47 8.63 18.17 -6.66
C GLU A 47 8.50 18.53 -8.15
N ARG A 48 9.11 17.72 -9.04
CA ARG A 48 8.93 17.89 -10.49
C ARG A 48 7.47 17.77 -10.90
N ARG A 49 6.72 16.82 -10.32
CA ARG A 49 5.27 16.66 -10.56
C ARG A 49 4.48 17.91 -10.19
N LEU A 50 4.71 18.45 -8.99
CA LEU A 50 4.03 19.66 -8.53
C LEU A 50 4.39 20.90 -9.37
N ALA A 51 5.62 20.96 -9.85
CA ALA A 51 6.07 22.02 -10.77
C ALA A 51 5.62 21.81 -12.23
N HIS A 52 4.86 20.74 -12.53
CA HIS A 52 4.48 20.35 -13.89
C HIS A 52 5.68 20.10 -14.84
N ARG A 53 6.79 19.58 -14.30
CA ARG A 53 8.07 19.33 -14.99
C ARG A 53 8.47 17.85 -14.98
N LEU A 54 7.50 16.93 -14.96
CA LEU A 54 7.83 15.51 -15.10
C LEU A 54 8.36 15.22 -16.50
N SER A 55 9.47 14.50 -16.54
CA SER A 55 9.99 13.93 -17.78
C SER A 55 9.13 12.73 -18.21
N TRP A 56 9.31 12.31 -19.46
CA TRP A 56 8.71 11.08 -19.95
C TRP A 56 9.19 9.83 -19.17
N LEU A 57 10.48 9.81 -18.79
CA LEU A 57 11.05 8.73 -17.97
C LEU A 57 10.41 8.67 -16.59
N ASP A 58 10.18 9.83 -15.93
CA ASP A 58 9.45 9.87 -14.67
C ASP A 58 8.05 9.25 -14.83
N GLY A 59 7.36 9.55 -15.94
CA GLY A 59 6.05 8.99 -16.23
C GLY A 59 6.05 7.46 -16.35
N ILE A 60 7.09 6.87 -16.95
CA ILE A 60 7.25 5.41 -17.02
C ILE A 60 7.54 4.83 -15.64
N GLU A 61 8.48 5.44 -14.92
CA GLU A 61 8.89 4.97 -13.60
C GLU A 61 7.71 4.95 -12.62
N ILE A 62 6.90 6.02 -12.61
CA ILE A 62 5.69 6.11 -11.79
C ILE A 62 4.70 5.00 -12.15
N LYS A 63 4.45 4.77 -13.44
CA LYS A 63 3.54 3.71 -13.88
C LYS A 63 4.04 2.33 -13.45
N LEU A 64 5.33 2.06 -13.63
CA LEU A 64 5.93 0.79 -13.21
C LEU A 64 5.82 0.62 -11.69
N LEU A 65 6.20 1.64 -10.93
CA LEU A 65 6.14 1.66 -9.47
C LEU A 65 4.75 1.30 -8.94
N TYR A 66 3.70 2.00 -9.40
CA TYR A 66 2.35 1.78 -8.87
C TYR A 66 1.73 0.46 -9.33
N ASN A 67 2.06 -0.02 -10.53
CA ASN A 67 1.68 -1.38 -10.93
C ASN A 67 2.39 -2.43 -10.07
N THR A 68 3.69 -2.25 -9.78
CA THR A 68 4.41 -3.13 -8.86
C THR A 68 3.83 -3.09 -7.44
N ILE A 69 3.46 -1.92 -6.92
CA ILE A 69 2.79 -1.79 -5.61
C ILE A 69 1.44 -2.52 -5.63
N ALA A 70 0.64 -2.35 -6.69
CA ALA A 70 -0.63 -3.06 -6.83
C ALA A 70 -0.42 -4.58 -6.86
N THR A 71 0.54 -5.09 -7.63
CA THR A 71 0.80 -6.53 -7.75
C THR A 71 1.43 -7.12 -6.48
N ALA A 72 2.53 -6.56 -6.00
CA ALA A 72 3.24 -7.06 -4.83
C ALA A 72 2.43 -6.87 -3.53
N GLY A 73 1.61 -5.82 -3.47
CA GLY A 73 0.73 -5.54 -2.35
C GLY A 73 -0.26 -6.68 -2.08
N HIS A 74 -0.65 -7.48 -3.08
CA HIS A 74 -1.57 -8.60 -2.87
C HIS A 74 -1.04 -9.65 -1.88
N VAL A 75 0.27 -9.71 -1.65
CA VAL A 75 0.89 -10.63 -0.69
C VAL A 75 0.86 -10.06 0.74
N ILE A 76 0.96 -8.73 0.88
CA ILE A 76 1.13 -8.05 2.18
C ILE A 76 -0.19 -7.46 2.69
N SER A 77 -0.87 -6.72 1.82
CA SER A 77 -2.17 -6.08 2.07
C SER A 77 -3.04 -6.17 0.80
N PRO A 78 -3.80 -7.27 0.64
CA PRO A 78 -4.73 -7.45 -0.48
C PRO A 78 -5.71 -6.29 -0.67
N GLU A 79 -6.15 -5.63 0.39
CA GLU A 79 -7.06 -4.49 0.35
C GLU A 79 -6.36 -3.26 -0.23
N ALA A 80 -5.14 -2.94 0.24
CA ALA A 80 -4.39 -1.79 -0.27
C ALA A 80 -4.02 -2.00 -1.74
N ALA A 81 -3.65 -3.22 -2.12
CA ALA A 81 -3.39 -3.58 -3.51
C ALA A 81 -4.59 -3.34 -4.42
N GLN A 82 -5.78 -3.80 -4.00
CA GLN A 82 -7.02 -3.56 -4.73
C GLN A 82 -7.34 -2.07 -4.82
N ILE A 83 -7.14 -1.31 -3.75
CA ILE A 83 -7.35 0.14 -3.76
C ILE A 83 -6.43 0.83 -4.76
N VAL A 84 -5.13 0.51 -4.76
CA VAL A 84 -4.17 1.10 -5.71
C VAL A 84 -4.52 0.69 -7.14
N ALA A 85 -4.76 -0.61 -7.40
CA ALA A 85 -5.15 -1.10 -8.72
C ALA A 85 -6.42 -0.41 -9.25
N HIS A 86 -7.40 -0.19 -8.36
CA HIS A 86 -8.65 0.48 -8.70
C HIS A 86 -8.50 1.99 -8.85
N TYR A 87 -7.57 2.64 -8.14
CA TYR A 87 -7.25 4.05 -8.34
C TYR A 87 -6.63 4.28 -9.72
N LEU A 88 -5.81 3.34 -10.19
CA LEU A 88 -5.20 3.37 -11.51
C LEU A 88 -6.20 3.09 -12.64
N ASN A 89 -7.12 2.14 -12.47
CA ASN A 89 -7.89 1.57 -13.58
C ASN A 89 -9.42 1.58 -13.39
N GLY A 90 -9.93 1.93 -12.21
CA GLY A 90 -11.34 1.78 -11.83
C GLY A 90 -12.27 2.89 -12.31
N GLY A 91 -11.73 3.99 -12.83
CA GLY A 91 -12.50 5.08 -13.43
C GLY A 91 -13.47 5.76 -12.45
N GLY A 92 -13.12 5.84 -11.16
CA GLY A 92 -13.92 6.51 -10.14
C GLY A 92 -15.13 5.71 -9.63
N LYS A 93 -15.36 4.49 -10.16
CA LYS A 93 -16.46 3.64 -9.71
C LYS A 93 -16.26 3.24 -8.25
N PRO A 94 -17.33 3.04 -7.46
CA PRO A 94 -17.22 2.44 -6.14
C PRO A 94 -16.48 1.10 -6.16
N LEU A 95 -15.59 0.90 -5.18
CA LEU A 95 -14.90 -0.37 -4.94
C LEU A 95 -15.50 -1.05 -3.71
N TRP A 96 -15.89 -2.31 -3.86
CA TRP A 96 -16.30 -3.16 -2.75
C TRP A 96 -15.21 -4.18 -2.45
N LEU A 97 -14.63 -4.09 -1.26
CA LEU A 97 -13.57 -4.97 -0.81
C LEU A 97 -14.15 -6.13 0.00
N ASP A 98 -13.43 -7.26 -0.04
CA ASP A 98 -13.68 -8.36 0.88
C ASP A 98 -13.47 -7.93 2.34
N ALA A 99 -14.41 -8.28 3.21
CA ALA A 99 -14.40 -7.87 4.61
C ALA A 99 -13.73 -8.89 5.54
N SER A 100 -13.17 -9.99 5.02
CA SER A 100 -12.76 -11.14 5.85
C SER A 100 -11.65 -10.81 6.83
N TYR A 101 -10.71 -9.95 6.43
CA TYR A 101 -9.69 -9.44 7.35
C TYR A 101 -10.24 -8.29 8.20
N LEU A 102 -10.97 -7.34 7.60
CA LEU A 102 -11.50 -6.15 8.29
C LEU A 102 -12.39 -6.50 9.48
N LYS A 103 -13.22 -7.55 9.38
CA LYS A 103 -14.07 -8.04 10.48
C LYS A 103 -13.27 -8.60 11.67
N THR A 104 -12.01 -8.97 11.44
CA THR A 104 -11.11 -9.52 12.46
C THR A 104 -10.04 -8.54 12.95
N SER A 105 -9.93 -7.36 12.32
CA SER A 105 -8.95 -6.34 12.71
C SER A 105 -9.18 -5.90 14.17
N PRO A 106 -8.18 -6.01 15.07
CA PRO A 106 -8.32 -5.56 16.46
C PRO A 106 -8.64 -4.07 16.57
N VAL A 107 -8.11 -3.25 15.66
CA VAL A 107 -8.37 -1.80 15.61
C VAL A 107 -9.83 -1.55 15.23
N VAL A 108 -10.33 -2.18 14.16
CA VAL A 108 -11.74 -2.05 13.74
C VAL A 108 -12.67 -2.51 14.86
N LEU A 109 -12.40 -3.67 15.47
CA LEU A 109 -13.21 -4.21 16.57
C LEU A 109 -13.22 -3.26 17.79
N LYS A 110 -12.08 -2.65 18.14
CA LYS A 110 -12.00 -1.65 19.21
C LYS A 110 -12.83 -0.41 18.87
N CYS A 111 -12.75 0.09 17.64
CA CYS A 111 -13.54 1.22 17.18
C CYS A 111 -15.05 0.91 17.20
N LEU A 112 -15.45 -0.29 16.76
CA LEU A 112 -16.86 -0.71 16.74
C LEU A 112 -17.49 -0.79 18.12
N LYS A 113 -16.73 -1.17 19.16
CA LYS A 113 -17.22 -1.18 20.56
C LYS A 113 -17.65 0.21 21.04
N THR A 114 -17.14 1.28 20.42
CA THR A 114 -17.50 2.66 20.76
C THR A 114 -18.78 3.15 20.05
N LEU A 115 -19.32 2.37 19.12
CA LEU A 115 -20.50 2.72 18.33
C LEU A 115 -21.74 1.96 18.79
N LYS A 116 -22.83 2.70 18.98
CA LYS A 116 -24.19 2.15 19.12
C LYS A 116 -24.78 1.86 17.72
N PRO A 117 -25.76 0.96 17.60
CA PRO A 117 -26.51 0.77 16.36
C PRO A 117 -27.05 2.12 15.83
N GLY A 118 -26.93 2.34 14.52
CA GLY A 118 -27.27 3.58 13.84
C GLY A 118 -26.14 4.63 13.81
N GLN A 119 -25.07 4.48 14.60
CA GLN A 119 -24.00 5.49 14.66
C GLN A 119 -22.96 5.30 13.57
N SER A 120 -22.42 6.44 13.11
CA SER A 120 -21.30 6.53 12.18
C SER A 120 -20.22 7.45 12.75
N ARG A 121 -18.94 7.08 12.60
CA ARG A 121 -17.79 7.89 13.04
C ARG A 121 -16.56 7.60 12.18
N GLN A 122 -15.73 8.63 11.97
CA GLN A 122 -14.40 8.48 11.38
C GLN A 122 -13.34 8.18 12.45
N PHE A 123 -12.43 7.27 12.11
CA PHE A 123 -11.31 6.84 12.93
C PHE A 123 -10.01 6.99 12.13
N ALA A 124 -8.90 7.18 12.83
CA ALA A 124 -7.58 7.17 12.24
C ALA A 124 -6.68 6.27 13.08
N VAL A 125 -5.87 5.45 12.40
CA VAL A 125 -4.85 4.64 13.04
C VAL A 125 -3.64 5.53 13.28
N LYS A 126 -3.23 5.68 14.55
CA LYS A 126 -2.12 6.56 14.92
C LYS A 126 -0.77 5.98 14.54
N PHE A 127 -0.60 4.65 14.66
CA PHE A 127 0.66 3.98 14.38
C PHE A 127 0.46 2.76 13.48
N GLN A 128 1.26 2.65 12.40
CA GLN A 128 1.23 1.50 11.49
C GLN A 128 1.40 0.14 12.19
N ARG A 129 2.08 0.09 13.34
CA ARG A 129 2.26 -1.15 14.12
C ARG A 129 0.99 -1.67 14.78
N GLU A 130 -0.04 -0.84 14.95
CA GLU A 130 -1.32 -1.28 15.52
C GLU A 130 -2.07 -2.18 14.54
N ASP A 131 -2.07 -1.79 13.26
CA ASP A 131 -2.60 -2.60 12.18
C ASP A 131 -2.08 -2.08 10.83
N SER A 132 -1.00 -2.69 10.33
CA SER A 132 -0.29 -2.18 9.15
C SER A 132 -1.11 -2.34 7.88
N ARG A 133 -1.80 -3.48 7.75
CA ARG A 133 -2.65 -3.80 6.60
C ARG A 133 -3.84 -2.84 6.50
N LEU A 134 -4.49 -2.54 7.62
CA LEU A 134 -5.53 -1.51 7.71
C LEU A 134 -4.96 -0.12 7.42
N THR A 135 -3.78 0.23 7.95
CA THR A 135 -3.18 1.56 7.73
C THR A 135 -2.86 1.80 6.25
N TYR A 136 -2.42 0.77 5.52
CA TYR A 136 -2.16 0.86 4.09
C TYR A 136 -3.43 0.97 3.23
N ALA A 137 -4.52 0.34 3.67
CA ALA A 137 -5.77 0.34 2.91
C ALA A 137 -6.67 1.52 3.25
N PHE A 138 -6.77 1.85 4.54
CA PHE A 138 -7.84 2.63 5.14
C PHE A 138 -7.31 3.47 6.31
N ASN A 139 -6.76 4.65 6.03
CA ASN A 139 -6.38 5.60 7.07
C ASN A 139 -6.47 7.06 6.57
N PRO A 140 -7.42 7.88 7.07
CA PRO A 140 -8.47 7.55 8.03
C PRO A 140 -9.59 6.70 7.40
N PHE A 141 -10.46 6.10 8.21
CA PHE A 141 -11.61 5.31 7.75
C PHE A 141 -12.87 5.60 8.55
N SER A 142 -14.03 5.44 7.93
CA SER A 142 -15.33 5.59 8.60
C SER A 142 -15.94 4.23 8.89
N LEU A 143 -16.58 4.10 10.05
CA LEU A 143 -17.41 2.95 10.40
C LEU A 143 -18.83 3.40 10.69
N ARG A 144 -19.80 2.68 10.12
CA ARG A 144 -21.21 2.76 10.49
C ARG A 144 -21.66 1.41 11.04
N ARG A 145 -22.19 1.41 12.27
CA ARG A 145 -22.81 0.24 12.88
C ARG A 145 -24.29 0.22 12.55
N GLU A 146 -24.74 -0.75 11.78
CA GLU A 146 -26.15 -1.01 11.50
C GLU A 146 -26.71 -2.02 12.52
N ARG A 147 -27.99 -2.37 12.43
CA ARG A 147 -28.64 -3.29 13.37
C ARG A 147 -28.03 -4.70 13.32
N HIS A 148 -27.70 -5.19 12.13
CA HIS A 148 -27.20 -6.56 11.88
C HIS A 148 -25.95 -6.57 10.98
N SER A 149 -25.34 -5.42 10.77
CA SER A 149 -24.20 -5.27 9.87
C SER A 149 -23.32 -4.11 10.26
N VAL A 150 -22.12 -4.10 9.71
CA VAL A 150 -21.16 -3.00 9.80
C VAL A 150 -20.76 -2.61 8.39
N LEU A 151 -20.66 -1.30 8.15
CA LEU A 151 -20.11 -0.73 6.94
C LEU A 151 -18.84 0.04 7.27
N LEU A 152 -17.71 -0.37 6.70
CA LEU A 152 -16.47 0.39 6.65
C LEU A 152 -16.40 1.11 5.30
N PHE A 153 -16.06 2.40 5.30
CA PHE A 153 -15.98 3.17 4.07
C PHE A 153 -14.97 4.32 4.14
N GLN A 154 -14.39 4.67 3.00
CA GLN A 154 -13.52 5.83 2.84
C GLN A 154 -13.64 6.38 1.41
N TYR A 155 -13.64 7.70 1.27
CA TYR A 155 -13.39 8.34 -0.01
C TYR A 155 -11.89 8.36 -0.25
N ILE A 156 -11.43 7.57 -1.21
CA ILE A 156 -10.03 7.42 -1.56
C ILE A 156 -9.65 8.57 -2.50
N GLU A 157 -8.88 9.51 -1.96
CA GLU A 157 -8.18 10.53 -2.72
C GLU A 157 -6.79 10.73 -2.12
N PHE A 158 -5.76 10.41 -2.88
CA PHE A 158 -4.38 10.67 -2.47
C PHE A 158 -4.11 12.18 -2.50
N LYS A 159 -3.54 12.68 -1.40
CA LYS A 159 -3.27 14.11 -1.20
C LYS A 159 -2.33 14.64 -2.27
N ASN A 160 -2.61 15.85 -2.75
CA ASN A 160 -1.80 16.54 -3.74
C ASN A 160 -0.85 17.53 -3.08
N ASP A 161 0.11 17.03 -2.29
CA ASP A 161 1.04 17.87 -1.55
C ASP A 161 2.47 17.32 -1.57
N ARG A 162 3.35 17.98 -0.81
CA ARG A 162 4.77 17.66 -0.62
C ARG A 162 5.04 16.85 0.66
N GLU A 163 4.07 16.77 1.55
CA GLU A 163 4.27 16.47 2.98
C GLU A 163 3.67 15.13 3.38
N THR A 164 2.74 14.61 2.59
CA THR A 164 2.08 13.33 2.84
C THR A 164 2.89 12.20 2.20
N PHE A 165 3.36 11.28 3.03
CA PHE A 165 4.15 10.12 2.62
C PHE A 165 3.61 8.84 3.22
N THR A 166 3.67 7.77 2.43
CA THR A 166 3.49 6.40 2.88
C THR A 166 4.85 5.74 3.04
N LYS A 167 5.13 5.18 4.23
CA LYS A 167 6.29 4.32 4.44
C LYS A 167 6.02 2.92 3.88
N LEU A 168 6.70 2.56 2.79
CA LEU A 168 6.67 1.22 2.22
C LEU A 168 7.75 0.36 2.89
N SER A 169 7.32 -0.46 3.85
CA SER A 169 8.23 -1.30 4.63
C SER A 169 8.33 -2.69 4.03
N TYR A 170 9.55 -3.17 3.79
CA TYR A 170 9.81 -4.52 3.28
C TYR A 170 10.51 -5.42 4.32
N PHE A 171 11.16 -4.85 5.34
CA PHE A 171 11.63 -5.54 6.55
C PHE A 171 11.35 -4.69 7.80
N PRO A 172 11.33 -5.28 9.02
CA PRO A 172 11.25 -4.51 10.26
C PRO A 172 12.32 -3.42 10.33
N GLY A 173 11.88 -2.17 10.50
CA GLY A 173 12.77 -1.01 10.56
C GLY A 173 13.31 -0.52 9.19
N ARG A 174 13.04 -1.22 8.09
CA ARG A 174 13.50 -0.88 6.73
C ARG A 174 12.36 -0.47 5.82
N GLY A 175 12.69 0.33 4.81
CA GLY A 175 11.71 0.88 3.89
C GLY A 175 11.94 2.35 3.63
N PHE A 176 11.42 2.80 2.50
CA PHE A 176 11.54 4.17 2.03
C PHE A 176 10.19 4.90 2.15
N LEU A 177 10.25 6.22 2.09
CA LEU A 177 9.07 7.08 2.08
C LEU A 177 8.69 7.39 0.63
N LEU A 178 7.45 7.05 0.27
CA LEU A 178 6.87 7.36 -1.03
C LEU A 178 5.88 8.52 -0.88
N PRO A 179 6.04 9.65 -1.60
CA PRO A 179 5.05 10.71 -1.60
C PRO A 179 3.71 10.22 -2.16
N ASP A 180 2.63 10.41 -1.40
CA ASP A 180 1.29 9.95 -1.77
C ASP A 180 0.82 10.60 -3.07
N GLY A 181 1.15 11.88 -3.27
CA GLY A 181 0.73 12.65 -4.43
C GLY A 181 1.33 12.17 -5.76
N LEU A 182 2.40 11.36 -5.73
CA LEU A 182 3.09 10.92 -6.95
C LEU A 182 2.17 10.09 -7.86
N ILE A 183 1.26 9.30 -7.27
CA ILE A 183 0.26 8.50 -8.00
C ILE A 183 -0.61 9.36 -8.92
N ARG A 184 -0.80 10.64 -8.60
CA ARG A 184 -1.64 11.56 -9.39
C ARG A 184 -1.08 11.81 -10.80
N ALA A 185 0.22 11.57 -11.03
CA ALA A 185 0.79 11.62 -12.38
C ALA A 185 0.19 10.56 -13.32
N THR A 186 -0.43 9.50 -12.78
CA THR A 186 -1.18 8.50 -13.56
C THR A 186 -2.59 8.97 -13.95
N ARG A 187 -2.99 10.19 -13.55
CA ARG A 187 -4.33 10.77 -13.72
C ARG A 187 -5.47 9.88 -13.19
N PRO A 188 -5.36 9.41 -11.93
CA PRO A 188 -6.38 8.55 -11.33
C PRO A 188 -7.66 9.35 -11.04
N THR A 189 -8.78 8.63 -10.89
CA THR A 189 -10.06 9.23 -10.48
C THR A 189 -10.39 8.77 -9.05
N PRO A 190 -10.60 9.72 -8.12
CA PRO A 190 -11.07 9.40 -6.77
C PRO A 190 -12.34 8.57 -6.74
N PHE A 191 -12.49 7.73 -5.72
CA PHE A 191 -13.61 6.81 -5.60
C PHE A 191 -13.93 6.49 -4.15
N TRP A 192 -15.11 5.92 -3.91
CA TRP A 192 -15.46 5.36 -2.61
C TRP A 192 -15.07 3.89 -2.51
N ALA A 193 -14.30 3.55 -1.48
CA ALA A 193 -14.03 2.18 -1.09
C ALA A 193 -14.95 1.77 0.07
N TYR A 194 -15.52 0.57 -0.02
CA TYR A 194 -16.47 0.03 0.94
C TYR A 194 -16.08 -1.39 1.34
N ALA A 195 -16.42 -1.79 2.57
CA ALA A 195 -16.49 -3.18 3.00
C ALA A 195 -17.67 -3.33 3.95
N LYS A 196 -18.46 -4.40 3.78
CA LYS A 196 -19.65 -4.66 4.60
C LYS A 196 -19.66 -6.10 5.09
N TRP A 197 -20.01 -6.31 6.35
CA TRP A 197 -20.17 -7.65 6.93
C TRP A 197 -21.28 -7.67 7.97
N SER A 198 -21.84 -8.86 8.21
CA SER A 198 -22.83 -9.10 9.24
C SER A 198 -22.17 -9.25 10.62
N ILE A 199 -22.89 -8.85 11.67
CA ILE A 199 -22.50 -8.98 13.08
C ILE A 199 -23.50 -9.82 13.86
#